data_AF-A0A087SJP1-F1
#
_entry.id   AF-A0A087SJP1-F1
#
_cell.length_a   1.000
_cell.length_b   1.000
_cell.length_c   1.000
_cell.angle_alpha   90.00
_cell.angle_beta   90.00
_cell.angle_gamma   90.00
#
_symmetry.space_group_name_H-M   'P 1'
#
loop_
_entity.id
_entity.type
_entity.pdbx_description
1 polymer ?
#
loop_
_entity_poly.entity_id
_entity_poly.type
_entity_poly.pdbx_seq_one_letter_code
_entity_poly.pdbx_strand_id
1 'polypeptide(L)'
;MYMLSGPPFRVDPDDPQCVLDRGGEQVELMGSSREILAELATQPQWQDTEVAYVSRTEYPQWANACLKAATGIAFKDMLFFDNESWNIKVSRLGVVSIYTPHGMTSDNWEYGLAEFRKKASQQ
;
A
#
# COMPACT_ATOMS: atom_id res chain seq x y z
N MET A 1 9.92 -11.31 15.42
CA MET A 1 10.12 -11.75 14.03
C MET A 1 9.53 -13.15 13.94
N TYR A 2 8.29 -13.28 13.50
CA TYR A 2 7.68 -14.59 13.27
C TYR A 2 8.23 -15.08 11.93
N MET A 3 9.07 -16.12 11.98
CA MET A 3 9.66 -16.69 10.78
C MET A 3 8.66 -17.72 10.25
N LEU A 4 8.00 -17.41 9.13
CA LEU A 4 7.11 -18.35 8.44
C LEU A 4 7.91 -19.58 7.98
N SER A 5 7.26 -20.74 7.96
CA SER A 5 7.80 -21.99 7.41
C SER A 5 7.97 -21.95 5.88
N GLY A 6 7.41 -20.90 5.25
CA GLY A 6 7.59 -20.56 3.85
C GLY A 6 6.70 -21.35 2.89
N PRO A 7 6.99 -21.31 1.58
CA PRO A 7 6.17 -21.96 0.55
C PRO A 7 6.19 -23.50 0.65
N PRO A 8 5.21 -24.21 0.02
CA PRO A 8 4.14 -23.64 -0.79
C PRO A 8 3.06 -22.98 0.07
N PHE A 9 2.61 -21.81 -0.34
CA PHE A 9 1.44 -21.16 0.24
C PHE A 9 0.17 -21.72 -0.38
N ARG A 10 -0.88 -21.90 0.42
CA ARG A 10 -2.16 -22.47 -0.01
C ARG A 10 -3.29 -21.68 0.59
N VAL A 11 -4.40 -21.55 -0.13
CA VAL A 11 -5.62 -20.98 0.45
C VAL A 11 -6.09 -21.89 1.58
N ASP A 12 -6.47 -21.32 2.71
CA ASP A 12 -7.06 -22.05 3.82
C ASP A 12 -8.42 -22.63 3.38
N PRO A 13 -8.64 -23.95 3.49
CA PRO A 13 -9.90 -24.58 3.09
C PRO A 13 -11.11 -24.10 3.90
N ASP A 14 -10.89 -23.62 5.13
CA ASP A 14 -11.96 -23.14 6.02
C ASP A 14 -12.18 -21.62 5.89
N ASP A 15 -11.14 -20.87 5.45
CA ASP A 15 -11.22 -19.44 5.17
C ASP A 15 -10.52 -19.08 3.83
N PRO A 16 -11.27 -18.85 2.74
CA PRO A 16 -10.68 -18.47 1.46
C PRO A 16 -9.98 -17.09 1.48
N GLN A 17 -10.12 -16.33 2.58
CA GLN A 17 -9.42 -15.08 2.83
C GLN A 17 -8.13 -15.25 3.64
N CYS A 18 -7.77 -16.47 4.00
CA CYS A 18 -6.50 -16.77 4.65
C CYS A 18 -5.62 -17.63 3.74
N VAL A 19 -4.30 -17.45 3.83
CA VAL A 19 -3.33 -18.31 3.18
C VAL A 19 -2.46 -18.99 4.24
N LEU A 20 -2.33 -20.30 4.13
CA LEU A 20 -1.50 -21.12 4.98
C LEU A 20 -0.09 -21.22 4.39
N ASP A 21 0.92 -21.15 5.24
CA ASP A 21 2.27 -21.55 4.89
C ASP A 21 2.42 -23.09 4.87
N ARG A 22 3.61 -23.60 4.55
CA ARG A 22 3.88 -25.05 4.54
C ARG A 22 3.67 -25.73 5.90
N GLY A 23 3.83 -24.99 7.00
CA GLY A 23 3.64 -25.46 8.37
C GLY A 23 2.18 -25.41 8.84
N GLY A 24 1.28 -24.83 8.04
CA GLY A 24 -0.12 -24.61 8.41
C GLY A 24 -0.35 -23.33 9.22
N GLU A 25 0.66 -22.44 9.29
CA GLU A 25 0.50 -21.14 9.94
C GLU A 25 -0.29 -20.19 9.02
N GLN A 26 -1.24 -19.47 9.60
CA GLN A 26 -2.06 -18.50 8.88
C GLN A 26 -1.26 -17.24 8.54
N VAL A 27 -1.42 -16.79 7.29
CA VAL A 27 -0.87 -15.55 6.76
C VAL A 27 -2.05 -14.72 6.24
N GLU A 28 -2.19 -13.53 6.79
CA GLU A 28 -3.26 -12.60 6.45
C GLU A 28 -2.73 -11.20 6.15
N LEU A 29 -3.51 -10.45 5.37
CA LEU A 29 -3.26 -9.03 5.14
C LEU A 29 -3.71 -8.24 6.37
N MET A 30 -2.91 -7.29 6.82
CA MET A 30 -3.22 -6.51 8.01
C MET A 30 -4.32 -5.46 7.76
N GLY A 31 -5.25 -5.35 8.72
CA GLY A 31 -6.30 -4.33 8.73
C GLY A 31 -7.17 -4.34 7.47
N SER A 32 -7.54 -3.16 6.97
CA SER A 32 -8.42 -3.03 5.79
C SER A 32 -7.72 -3.27 4.45
N SER A 33 -6.46 -3.72 4.44
CA SER A 33 -5.66 -3.87 3.22
C SER A 33 -6.33 -4.80 2.20
N ARG A 34 -6.94 -5.90 2.65
CA ARG A 34 -7.64 -6.85 1.77
C ARG A 34 -8.80 -6.18 1.03
N GLU A 35 -9.66 -5.50 1.77
CA GLU A 35 -10.86 -4.83 1.22
C GLU A 35 -10.47 -3.73 0.24
N ILE A 36 -9.48 -2.91 0.59
CA ILE A 36 -8.97 -1.82 -0.25
C ILE A 36 -8.38 -2.36 -1.55
N LEU A 37 -7.54 -3.41 -1.48
CA LEU A 37 -6.96 -4.03 -2.68
C LEU A 37 -8.03 -4.69 -3.56
N ALA A 38 -9.03 -5.31 -2.95
CA ALA A 38 -10.16 -5.86 -3.69
C ALA A 38 -10.97 -4.76 -4.39
N GLU A 39 -11.23 -3.64 -3.71
CA GLU A 39 -11.90 -2.47 -4.30
C GLU A 39 -11.12 -1.93 -5.50
N LEU A 40 -9.82 -1.67 -5.32
CA LEU A 40 -8.94 -1.16 -6.37
C LEU A 40 -8.89 -2.09 -7.60
N ALA A 41 -8.91 -3.40 -7.39
CA ALA A 41 -8.84 -4.39 -8.47
C ALA A 41 -10.17 -4.61 -9.22
N THR A 42 -11.31 -4.28 -8.60
CA THR A 42 -12.62 -4.71 -9.11
C THR A 42 -13.56 -3.57 -9.48
N GLN A 43 -13.45 -2.40 -8.85
CA GLN A 43 -14.38 -1.31 -9.11
C GLN A 43 -13.95 -0.49 -10.34
N PRO A 44 -14.85 -0.21 -11.30
CA PRO A 44 -14.50 0.50 -12.53
C PRO A 44 -13.88 1.88 -12.32
N GLN A 45 -14.23 2.58 -11.24
CA GLN A 45 -13.65 3.90 -10.93
C GLN A 45 -12.12 3.89 -10.70
N TRP A 46 -11.53 2.72 -10.44
CA TRP A 46 -10.10 2.54 -10.19
C TRP A 46 -9.35 1.94 -11.37
N GLN A 47 -10.01 1.75 -12.53
CA GLN A 47 -9.42 1.07 -13.70
C GLN A 47 -8.10 1.69 -14.20
N ASP A 48 -7.90 3.00 -13.98
CA ASP A 48 -6.71 3.75 -14.39
C ASP A 48 -5.73 3.98 -13.21
N THR A 49 -5.88 3.25 -12.11
CA THR A 49 -5.04 3.36 -10.91
C THR A 49 -3.95 2.30 -10.90
N GLU A 50 -2.69 2.73 -10.80
CA GLU A 50 -1.54 1.84 -10.64
C GLU A 50 -1.23 1.60 -9.16
N VAL A 51 -1.11 0.33 -8.76
CA VAL A 51 -0.72 -0.07 -7.41
C VAL A 51 0.75 -0.48 -7.39
N ALA A 52 1.54 0.18 -6.54
CA ALA A 52 2.96 -0.15 -6.34
C ALA A 52 3.25 -0.42 -4.86
N TYR A 53 4.17 -1.36 -4.60
CA TYR A 53 4.65 -1.69 -3.26
C TYR A 53 6.12 -1.27 -3.14
N VAL A 54 6.47 -0.55 -2.08
CA VAL A 54 7.85 -0.14 -1.82
C VAL A 54 8.23 -0.55 -0.41
N SER A 55 9.10 -1.56 -0.30
CA SER A 55 9.61 -2.02 0.99
C SER A 55 10.99 -1.42 1.28
N ARG A 56 11.30 -1.21 2.56
CA ARG A 56 12.46 -0.48 3.10
C ARG A 56 13.71 -0.59 2.21
N THR A 57 14.10 0.55 1.64
CA THR A 57 15.45 0.77 1.10
C THR A 57 16.21 1.69 2.04
N GLU A 58 17.50 1.43 2.26
CA GLU A 58 18.39 2.36 2.96
C GLU A 58 18.65 3.64 2.13
N TYR A 59 18.16 3.68 0.88
CA TYR A 59 18.36 4.77 -0.07
C TYR A 59 17.01 5.29 -0.63
N PRO A 60 16.22 6.06 0.14
CA PRO A 60 14.91 6.56 -0.28
C PRO A 60 14.93 7.34 -1.60
N GLN A 61 16.00 8.09 -1.86
CA GLN A 61 16.20 8.83 -3.11
C GLN A 61 16.23 7.92 -4.34
N TRP A 62 16.79 6.71 -4.21
CA TRP A 62 16.82 5.74 -5.31
C TRP A 62 15.46 5.08 -5.50
N ALA A 63 14.76 4.73 -4.42
CA ALA A 63 13.38 4.24 -4.54
C ALA A 63 12.48 5.25 -5.25
N ASN A 64 12.58 6.54 -4.92
CA ASN A 64 11.80 7.58 -5.59
C ASN A 64 12.12 7.68 -7.09
N ALA A 65 13.42 7.59 -7.46
CA ALA A 65 13.84 7.60 -8.85
C ALA A 65 13.35 6.35 -9.60
N CYS A 66 13.47 5.16 -8.99
CA CYS A 66 12.98 3.91 -9.54
C CYS A 66 11.45 3.94 -9.71
N LEU A 67 10.71 4.41 -8.72
CA LEU A 67 9.25 4.50 -8.78
C LEU A 67 8.81 5.40 -9.94
N LYS A 68 9.38 6.61 -10.03
CA LYS A 68 9.09 7.53 -11.14
C LYS A 68 9.46 6.95 -12.50
N ALA A 69 10.62 6.28 -12.61
CA ALA A 69 11.06 5.68 -13.86
C ALA A 69 10.21 4.46 -14.26
N ALA A 70 9.76 3.67 -13.29
CA ALA A 70 8.98 2.47 -13.52
C ALA A 70 7.51 2.77 -13.85
N THR A 71 6.91 3.78 -13.21
CA THR A 71 5.49 4.10 -13.41
C THR A 71 5.25 5.25 -14.39
N GLY A 72 6.22 6.15 -14.58
CA GLY A 72 6.02 7.39 -15.34
C GLY A 72 5.08 8.40 -14.68
N ILE A 73 4.51 8.08 -13.51
CA ILE A 73 3.54 8.92 -12.79
C ILE A 73 4.30 10.07 -12.10
N ALA A 74 3.73 11.28 -12.13
CA ALA A 74 4.31 12.41 -11.41
C ALA A 74 4.04 12.29 -9.91
N PHE A 75 4.97 12.71 -9.05
CA PHE A 75 4.83 12.59 -7.60
C PHE A 75 3.56 13.26 -7.04
N LYS A 76 3.11 14.35 -7.65
CA LYS A 76 1.87 15.04 -7.27
C LYS A 76 0.62 14.19 -7.48
N ASP A 77 0.70 13.20 -8.36
CA ASP A 77 -0.38 12.28 -8.73
C ASP A 77 -0.23 10.93 -8.00
N MET A 78 0.53 10.90 -6.89
CA MET A 78 0.72 9.72 -6.05
C MET A 78 0.13 9.91 -4.65
N LEU A 79 -0.49 8.83 -4.14
CA LEU A 79 -0.93 8.66 -2.77
C LEU A 79 -0.12 7.53 -2.12
N PHE A 80 0.43 7.78 -0.94
CA PHE A 80 1.37 6.90 -0.26
C PHE A 80 0.95 6.67 1.19
N PHE A 81 0.99 5.42 1.63
CA PHE A 81 0.69 5.01 3.00
C PHE A 81 1.90 4.28 3.58
N ASP A 82 2.34 4.68 4.78
CA ASP A 82 3.50 4.06 5.42
C ASP A 82 3.37 4.10 6.95
N ASN A 83 3.79 3.01 7.59
CA ASN A 83 3.72 2.85 9.04
C ASN A 83 4.88 3.51 9.78
N GLU A 84 5.90 4.02 9.08
CA GLU A 84 7.07 4.67 9.66
C GLU A 84 7.05 6.18 9.39
N SER A 85 7.00 6.96 10.47
CA SER A 85 6.83 8.42 10.39
C SER A 85 7.95 9.12 9.58
N TRP A 86 9.17 8.57 9.59
CA TRP A 86 10.28 9.14 8.83
C TRP A 86 10.15 8.94 7.31
N ASN A 87 9.37 7.96 6.83
CA ASN A 87 9.15 7.75 5.40
C ASN A 87 8.19 8.80 4.81
N ILE A 88 7.30 9.34 5.64
CA ILE A 88 6.33 10.40 5.28
C ILE A 88 7.01 11.68 4.81
N LYS A 89 8.31 11.87 5.05
CA LYS A 89 9.11 12.99 4.50
C LYS A 89 9.10 13.04 2.97
N VAL A 90 8.74 11.95 2.28
CA VAL A 90 8.54 11.92 0.82
C VAL A 90 7.47 12.90 0.34
N SER A 91 6.56 13.34 1.23
CA SER A 91 5.59 14.41 0.98
C SER A 91 6.22 15.71 0.46
N ARG A 92 7.50 15.97 0.78
CA ARG A 92 8.28 17.10 0.26
C ARG A 92 8.48 17.06 -1.25
N LEU A 93 8.34 15.90 -1.88
CA LEU A 93 8.41 15.72 -3.33
C LEU A 93 7.08 15.97 -4.04
N GLY A 94 6.00 16.24 -3.29
CA GLY A 94 4.66 16.47 -3.83
C GLY A 94 3.71 15.27 -3.68
N VAL A 95 4.17 14.13 -3.17
CA VAL A 95 3.31 12.97 -2.85
C VAL A 95 2.34 13.31 -1.72
N VAL A 96 1.10 12.81 -1.77
CA VAL A 96 0.21 12.80 -0.59
C VAL A 96 0.58 11.60 0.25
N SER A 97 1.00 11.83 1.50
CA SER A 97 1.55 10.77 2.36
C SER A 97 0.80 10.67 3.67
N ILE A 98 0.29 9.48 3.99
CA ILE A 98 -0.53 9.19 5.15
C ILE A 98 0.24 8.24 6.08
N TYR A 99 0.38 8.64 7.34
CA TYR A 99 1.03 7.83 8.36
C TYR A 99 0.06 6.79 8.94
N THR A 100 0.45 5.51 8.91
CA THR A 100 -0.38 4.37 9.31
C THR A 100 0.33 3.47 10.36
N PRO A 101 0.61 3.98 11.58
CA PRO A 101 1.42 3.29 12.58
C PRO A 101 0.90 1.92 13.03
N HIS A 102 -0.39 1.66 12.79
CA HIS A 102 -1.09 0.44 13.17
C HIS A 102 -1.56 -0.35 11.95
N GLY A 103 -0.95 -0.12 10.79
CA GLY A 103 -1.37 -0.69 9.51
C GLY A 103 -2.51 0.11 8.86
N MET A 104 -2.94 -0.35 7.69
CA MET A 104 -4.01 0.28 6.93
C MET A 104 -5.37 0.08 7.60
N THR A 105 -6.13 1.16 7.73
CA THR A 105 -7.54 1.14 8.13
C THR A 105 -8.38 1.88 7.10
N SER A 106 -9.69 1.63 7.10
CA SER A 106 -10.65 2.33 6.24
C SER A 106 -10.62 3.84 6.48
N ASP A 107 -10.48 4.28 7.75
CA ASP A 107 -10.38 5.69 8.11
C ASP A 107 -9.14 6.35 7.48
N ASN A 108 -7.98 5.69 7.56
CA ASN A 108 -6.75 6.21 6.96
C ASN A 108 -6.88 6.28 5.42
N TRP A 109 -7.50 5.27 4.81
CA TRP A 109 -7.75 5.20 3.37
C TRP A 109 -8.64 6.35 2.91
N GLU A 110 -9.81 6.53 3.52
CA GLU A 110 -10.75 7.60 3.20
C GLU A 110 -10.14 8.98 3.40
N TYR A 111 -9.41 9.17 4.50
CA TYR A 111 -8.66 10.39 4.76
C TYR A 111 -7.63 10.66 3.66
N GLY A 112 -6.85 9.65 3.26
CA GLY A 112 -5.87 9.76 2.18
C GLY A 112 -6.49 10.15 0.85
N LEU A 113 -7.61 9.53 0.47
CA LEU A 113 -8.36 9.89 -0.74
C LEU A 113 -8.89 11.32 -0.68
N ALA A 114 -9.40 11.77 0.47
CA ALA A 114 -9.88 13.13 0.64
C ALA A 114 -8.74 14.15 0.48
N GLU A 115 -7.59 13.92 1.10
CA GLU A 115 -6.42 14.80 0.96
C GLU A 115 -5.88 14.81 -0.47
N PHE A 116 -5.87 13.66 -1.15
CA PHE A 116 -5.49 13.56 -2.56
C PHE A 116 -6.40 14.39 -3.47
N ARG A 117 -7.72 14.27 -3.30
CA ARG A 117 -8.72 15.06 -4.05
C ARG A 117 -8.58 16.57 -3.80
N LYS A 118 -8.38 16.98 -2.54
CA LYS A 118 -8.15 18.39 -2.19
C LYS A 118 -6.93 18.95 -2.92
N LYS A 119 -5.83 18.21 -2.92
CA LYS A 119 -4.58 18.63 -3.58
C LYS A 119 -4.69 18.69 -5.10
N ALA A 120 -5.49 17.81 -5.71
CA ALA A 120 -5.80 17.86 -7.14
C ALA A 120 -6.62 19.11 -7.50
N SER A 121 -7.55 19.54 -6.63
CA SER A 121 -8.40 20.72 -6.87
C SER A 121 -7.70 22.08 -6.69
N GLN A 122 -6.50 22.10 -6.14
CA GLN A 122 -5.70 23.31 -5.89
C GLN A 122 -4.67 23.61 -7.00
N GLN A 123 -4.73 22.87 -8.11
CA GLN A 123 -3.84 22.99 -9.27
C GLN A 123 -4.61 23.49 -10.49
#